data_AF-A0A7V2RGI2-F1
#
_entry.id   AF-A0A7V2RGI2-F1
#
_cell.length_a   1.000
_cell.length_b   1.000
_cell.length_c   1.000
_cell.angle_alpha   90.00
_cell.angle_beta   90.00
_cell.angle_gamma   90.00
#
_symmetry.space_group_name_H-M   'P 1'
#
loop_
_entity.id
_entity.type
_entity.pdbx_description
1 polymer ?
#
loop_
_entity_poly.entity_id
_entity_poly.type
_entity_poly.pdbx_seq_one_letter_code
_entity_poly.pdbx_strand_id
1 'polypeptide(L)'
;MEWLKENTGENAYVLATTNDAPWVLGWSDRRVIAPGLFEWDLYEKEEWDAFFSTDDPETAKQFLERYDDPLYIYYSVNEDNYLGLEKFEGKYFQIVYNNGAIIYQYREGGF
;
A
#
# COMPACT_ATOMS: atom_id res chain seq x y z
N MET A 1 -4.97 -2.62 11.90
CA MET A 1 -5.67 -3.50 10.94
C MET A 1 -7.18 -3.39 11.06
N GLU A 2 -7.74 -3.38 12.28
CA GLU A 2 -9.17 -3.11 12.52
C GLU A 2 -9.66 -1.84 11.81
N TRP A 3 -8.87 -0.76 11.83
CA TRP A 3 -9.18 0.45 11.08
C TRP A 3 -9.46 0.20 9.59
N LEU A 4 -8.66 -0.62 8.89
CA LEU A 4 -8.90 -0.96 7.48
C LEU A 4 -10.24 -1.66 7.31
N LYS A 5 -10.54 -2.63 8.19
CA LYS A 5 -11.78 -3.40 8.14
C LYS A 5 -13.02 -2.54 8.37
N GLU A 6 -12.93 -1.56 9.26
CA GLU A 6 -14.07 -0.71 9.65
C GLU A 6 -14.27 0.51 8.76
N ASN A 7 -13.21 1.00 8.10
CA ASN A 7 -13.22 2.30 7.42
C ASN A 7 -13.01 2.21 5.89
N THR A 8 -12.82 1.02 5.33
CA THR A 8 -12.66 0.83 3.88
C THR A 8 -13.70 -0.14 3.33
N GLY A 9 -13.99 -0.07 2.03
CA GLY A 9 -14.92 -1.01 1.39
C GLY A 9 -14.32 -2.42 1.27
N GLU A 10 -15.17 -3.45 1.24
CA GLU A 10 -14.74 -4.86 1.18
C GLU A 10 -13.89 -5.21 -0.05
N ASN A 11 -14.09 -4.47 -1.15
CA ASN A 11 -13.34 -4.65 -2.40
C ASN A 11 -12.06 -3.80 -2.49
N ALA A 12 -11.71 -3.06 -1.43
CA ALA A 12 -10.52 -2.22 -1.43
C ALA A 12 -9.25 -3.05 -1.57
N TYR A 13 -8.28 -2.48 -2.28
CA TYR A 13 -6.93 -3.01 -2.33
C TYR A 13 -6.07 -2.40 -1.21
N VAL A 14 -5.21 -3.22 -0.63
CA VAL A 14 -4.22 -2.78 0.36
C VAL A 14 -2.85 -3.27 -0.06
N LEU A 15 -1.97 -2.34 -0.42
CA LEU A 15 -0.55 -2.62 -0.60
C LEU A 15 0.10 -2.79 0.78
N ALA A 16 0.87 -3.87 0.92
CA ALA A 16 1.65 -4.15 2.11
C ALA A 16 3.01 -4.74 1.72
N THR A 17 4.00 -4.62 2.61
CA THR A 17 5.25 -5.37 2.44
C THR A 17 5.02 -6.86 2.66
N THR A 18 5.92 -7.70 2.16
CA THR A 18 5.85 -9.16 2.34
C THR A 18 5.70 -9.57 3.82
N ASN A 19 6.28 -8.80 4.74
CA ASN A 19 6.20 -9.06 6.19
C ASN A 19 4.81 -8.74 6.77
N ASP A 20 4.18 -7.65 6.30
CA ASP A 20 2.87 -7.21 6.79
C ASP A 20 1.73 -7.97 6.11
N ALA A 21 1.92 -8.41 4.87
CA ALA A 21 0.86 -8.91 4.00
C ALA A 21 -0.01 -10.04 4.61
N PRO A 22 0.56 -11.06 5.28
CA PRO A 22 -0.25 -12.12 5.91
C PRO A 22 -1.16 -11.58 7.01
N TRP A 23 -0.68 -10.61 7.79
CA TRP A 23 -1.47 -10.00 8.85
C TRP A 23 -2.56 -9.11 8.27
N VAL A 24 -2.21 -8.27 7.30
CA VAL A 24 -3.19 -7.41 6.63
C VAL A 24 -4.31 -8.25 6.03
N LEU A 25 -3.99 -9.33 5.31
CA LEU A 25 -4.99 -10.20 4.71
C LEU A 25 -5.91 -10.83 5.77
N GLY A 26 -5.32 -11.41 6.81
CA GLY A 26 -6.07 -12.14 7.84
C GLY A 26 -6.97 -11.24 8.71
N TRP A 27 -6.61 -9.98 8.93
CA TRP A 27 -7.30 -9.10 9.88
C TRP A 27 -8.10 -7.97 9.24
N SER A 28 -7.76 -7.55 8.02
CA SER A 28 -8.50 -6.49 7.32
C SER A 28 -9.65 -7.02 6.45
N ASP A 29 -9.57 -8.29 6.01
CA ASP A 29 -10.50 -8.88 5.04
C ASP A 29 -10.58 -8.04 3.74
N ARG A 30 -9.41 -7.64 3.23
CA ARG A 30 -9.22 -6.84 2.01
C ARG A 30 -8.30 -7.56 1.04
N ARG A 31 -8.33 -7.13 -0.23
CA ARG A 31 -7.44 -7.65 -1.28
C ARG A 31 -6.04 -7.12 -1.03
N VAL A 32 -5.08 -7.99 -0.77
CA VAL A 32 -3.72 -7.57 -0.39
C VAL A 32 -2.77 -7.71 -1.56
N ILE A 33 -2.10 -6.62 -1.90
CA ILE A 33 -1.04 -6.54 -2.90
C ILE A 33 0.29 -6.62 -2.16
N ALA A 34 1.09 -7.64 -2.45
CA ALA A 34 2.41 -7.79 -1.85
C ALA A 34 3.35 -8.58 -2.77
N PRO A 35 4.67 -8.31 -2.71
CA PRO A 35 5.65 -8.94 -3.62
C PRO A 35 5.65 -10.46 -3.51
N GLY A 36 5.32 -11.13 -4.62
CA GLY A 36 5.32 -12.58 -4.75
C GLY A 36 4.25 -13.28 -3.90
N LEU A 37 3.24 -12.55 -3.41
CA LEU A 37 2.20 -13.07 -2.53
C LEU A 37 0.80 -12.80 -3.07
N PHE A 38 -0.08 -13.78 -2.83
CA PHE A 38 -1.51 -13.76 -3.14
C PHE A 38 -1.84 -13.59 -4.62
N GLU A 39 -3.13 -13.61 -4.94
CA GLU A 39 -3.61 -13.59 -6.33
C GLU A 39 -3.68 -12.18 -6.95
N TRP A 40 -3.47 -11.13 -6.13
CA TRP A 40 -3.58 -9.73 -6.56
C TRP A 40 -2.23 -9.06 -6.86
N ASP A 41 -1.11 -9.78 -6.76
CA ASP A 41 0.17 -9.29 -7.27
C ASP A 41 0.18 -9.34 -8.80
N LEU A 42 0.30 -8.18 -9.43
CA LEU A 42 0.31 -8.00 -10.89
C LEU A 42 1.70 -7.63 -11.41
N TYR A 43 2.73 -7.69 -10.56
CA TYR A 43 4.05 -7.18 -10.85
C TYR A 43 5.11 -8.26 -10.85
N GLU A 44 6.09 -8.06 -11.72
CA GLU A 44 7.33 -8.81 -11.68
C GLU A 44 8.29 -8.24 -10.64
N LYS A 45 9.30 -9.02 -10.28
CA LYS A 45 10.29 -8.65 -9.27
C LYS A 45 10.97 -7.31 -9.58
N GLU A 46 11.34 -7.07 -10.84
CA GLU A 46 12.03 -5.85 -11.25
C GLU A 46 11.17 -4.59 -11.05
N GLU A 47 9.86 -4.72 -11.16
CA GLU A 47 8.91 -3.62 -10.93
C GLU A 47 8.78 -3.31 -9.45
N TRP A 48 8.74 -4.34 -8.61
CA TRP A 48 8.82 -4.20 -7.15
C TRP A 48 10.14 -3.57 -6.71
N ASP A 49 11.27 -4.00 -7.25
CA ASP A 49 12.59 -3.44 -6.93
C ASP A 49 12.64 -1.94 -7.29
N ALA A 50 12.08 -1.55 -8.44
CA ALA A 50 11.94 -0.15 -8.84
C ALA A 50 11.01 0.63 -7.90
N PHE A 51 9.87 0.05 -7.53
CA PHE A 51 8.93 0.66 -6.59
C PHE A 51 9.54 0.87 -5.21
N PHE A 52 10.29 -0.08 -4.67
CA PHE A 52 10.93 0.07 -3.36
C PHE A 52 12.07 1.10 -3.37
N SER A 53 12.82 1.21 -4.47
CA SER A 53 14.02 2.03 -4.55
C SER A 53 13.78 3.50 -4.92
N THR A 54 12.59 3.85 -5.39
CA THR A 54 12.29 5.22 -5.84
C THR A 54 11.81 6.12 -4.69
N ASP A 55 12.20 7.39 -4.69
CA ASP A 55 11.58 8.42 -3.84
C ASP A 55 10.60 9.30 -4.64
N ASP A 56 10.41 9.02 -5.93
CA ASP A 56 9.58 9.82 -6.83
C ASP A 56 8.09 9.44 -6.70
N PRO A 57 7.21 10.37 -6.28
CA PRO A 57 5.78 10.10 -6.15
C PRO A 57 5.09 9.74 -7.47
N GLU A 58 5.59 10.22 -8.61
CA GLU A 58 4.98 9.88 -9.92
C GLU A 58 5.25 8.43 -10.30
N THR A 59 6.46 7.93 -10.03
CA THR A 59 6.80 6.51 -10.16
C THR A 59 5.93 5.65 -9.24
N ALA A 60 5.76 6.06 -7.98
CA ALA A 60 4.88 5.35 -7.04
C ALA A 60 3.41 5.34 -7.51
N LYS A 61 2.91 6.46 -8.04
CA LYS A 61 1.57 6.56 -8.61
C LYS A 61 1.38 5.63 -9.82
N GLN A 62 2.30 5.64 -10.78
CA GLN A 62 2.24 4.75 -11.95
C GLN A 62 2.23 3.26 -11.55
N PHE A 63 2.95 2.91 -10.48
CA PHE A 63 2.90 1.57 -9.89
C PHE A 63 1.55 1.24 -9.24
N LEU A 64 0.73 2.21 -8.86
CA LEU A 64 -0.58 1.93 -8.24
C LEU A 64 -1.74 1.97 -9.24
N GLU A 65 -1.56 2.63 -10.38
CA GLU A 65 -2.58 2.79 -11.44
C GLU A 65 -3.03 1.47 -12.11
N ARG A 66 -2.38 0.32 -11.88
CA ARG A 66 -2.86 -0.98 -12.38
C ARG A 66 -4.06 -1.52 -11.59
N TYR A 67 -4.36 -0.96 -10.43
CA TYR A 67 -5.46 -1.39 -9.58
C TYR A 67 -6.61 -0.42 -9.63
N ASP A 68 -7.83 -0.94 -9.59
CA ASP A 68 -9.03 -0.13 -9.42
C ASP A 68 -9.07 0.50 -8.02
N ASP A 69 -9.66 1.68 -7.90
CA ASP A 69 -9.95 2.31 -6.62
C ASP A 69 -11.04 1.56 -5.81
N PRO A 70 -11.01 1.63 -4.46
CA PRO A 70 -10.07 2.40 -3.65
C PRO A 70 -8.82 1.59 -3.25
N LEU A 71 -7.66 2.26 -3.26
CA LEU A 71 -6.39 1.68 -2.86
C LEU A 71 -5.81 2.34 -1.60
N TYR A 72 -5.30 1.50 -0.71
CA TYR A 72 -4.62 1.91 0.52
C TYR A 72 -3.22 1.30 0.58
N ILE A 73 -2.33 1.95 1.33
CA ILE A 73 -0.99 1.45 1.63
C ILE A 73 -0.88 1.29 3.13
N TYR A 74 -0.59 0.07 3.58
CA TYR A 74 -0.35 -0.24 4.99
C TYR A 74 1.16 -0.36 5.24
N TYR A 75 1.63 0.30 6.30
CA TYR A 75 3.01 0.19 6.75
C TYR A 75 3.05 0.06 8.27
N SER A 76 3.52 -1.07 8.77
CA SER A 76 3.89 -1.18 10.19
C SER A 76 5.24 -0.52 10.43
N VAL A 77 5.31 0.36 11.43
CA VAL A 77 6.55 1.08 11.78
C VAL A 77 7.43 0.15 12.62
N ASN A 78 8.28 -0.64 11.95
CA ASN A 78 9.30 -1.48 12.59
C ASN A 78 10.61 -1.44 11.78
N GLU A 79 11.72 -1.82 12.40
CA GLU A 79 13.08 -1.71 11.80
C GLU A 79 13.31 -2.68 10.63
N ASP A 80 12.52 -3.76 10.56
CA ASP A 80 12.61 -4.79 9.52
C ASP A 80 11.73 -4.51 8.30
N ASN A 81 11.04 -3.36 8.28
CA ASN A 81 10.14 -2.96 7.22
C ASN A 81 10.76 -1.80 6.42
N TYR A 82 10.82 -1.94 5.10
CA TYR A 82 11.28 -0.88 4.23
C TYR A 82 10.34 -0.72 3.05
N LEU A 83 9.79 0.49 2.90
CA LEU A 83 8.88 0.85 1.82
C LEU A 83 9.29 2.16 1.12
N GLY A 84 10.23 2.93 1.67
CA GLY A 84 10.59 4.28 1.21
C GLY A 84 9.43 5.27 1.37
N LEU A 85 9.09 5.66 2.59
CA LEU A 85 7.86 6.43 2.85
C LEU A 85 7.85 7.82 2.19
N GLU A 86 9.03 8.34 1.84
CA GLU A 86 9.26 9.63 1.19
C GLU A 86 8.43 9.77 -0.11
N LYS A 87 8.26 8.69 -0.88
CA LYS A 87 7.48 8.71 -2.13
C LYS A 87 5.97 8.93 -1.90
N PHE A 88 5.50 8.76 -0.67
CA PHE A 88 4.11 9.03 -0.29
C PHE A 88 3.93 10.45 0.27
N GLU A 89 4.97 11.25 0.34
CA GLU A 89 4.87 12.67 0.66
C GLU A 89 4.44 13.45 -0.59
N GLY A 90 3.13 13.63 -0.78
CA GLY A 90 2.65 14.37 -1.94
C GLY A 90 1.15 14.36 -2.14
N LYS A 91 0.71 14.97 -3.26
CA LYS A 91 -0.71 15.20 -3.58
C LYS A 91 -1.52 13.92 -3.87
N TYR A 92 -0.86 12.81 -4.18
CA TYR A 92 -1.52 11.53 -4.51
C TYR A 92 -1.85 10.68 -3.29
N PHE A 93 -1.29 11.02 -2.13
CA PHE A 93 -1.35 10.19 -0.94
C PHE A 93 -1.81 11.03 0.26
N GLN A 94 -2.73 10.46 1.03
CA GLN A 94 -3.16 11.07 2.28
C GLN A 94 -3.00 10.08 3.42
N ILE A 95 -2.35 10.49 4.51
CA ILE A 95 -2.37 9.73 5.75
C ILE A 95 -3.80 9.77 6.33
N VAL A 96 -4.41 8.61 6.44
CA VAL A 96 -5.78 8.43 7.00
C VAL A 96 -5.76 7.76 8.37
N TYR A 97 -4.63 7.15 8.75
CA TYR A 97 -4.40 6.59 10.07
C TYR A 97 -2.90 6.66 10.42
N ASN A 98 -2.58 7.03 11.66
CA ASN A 98 -1.22 7.05 12.17
C ASN A 98 -1.21 6.78 13.69
N ASN A 99 -1.16 5.50 14.06
CA ASN A 99 -1.02 5.06 15.45
C ASN A 99 -0.49 3.61 15.50
N GLY A 100 0.83 3.47 15.66
CA GLY A 100 1.56 2.19 15.63
C GLY A 100 1.76 1.59 14.22
N ALA A 101 0.89 1.96 13.28
CA ALA A 101 1.06 1.77 11.85
C ALA A 101 0.63 3.06 11.14
N ILE A 102 1.09 3.22 9.90
CA ILE A 102 0.68 4.31 9.02
C ILE A 102 -0.17 3.70 7.90
N ILE A 103 -1.31 4.34 7.61
CA ILE A 103 -2.13 3.99 6.45
C ILE A 103 -2.25 5.22 5.57
N TYR A 104 -1.85 5.05 4.32
CA TYR A 104 -2.07 6.04 3.26
C TYR A 104 -3.27 5.61 2.44
N GLN A 105 -4.11 6.57 2.05
CA GLN A 105 -5.07 6.43 0.98
C GLN A 105 -4.44 6.97 -0.31
N TYR A 106 -4.45 6.16 -1.37
CA TYR A 106 -4.14 6.63 -2.72
C TYR A 106 -5.35 7.37 -3.29
N ARG A 107 -5.11 8.51 -3.92
CA ARG A 107 -6.14 9.38 -4.50
C ARG A 107 -5.80 9.61 -5.97
N GLU A 108 -6.53 8.94 -6.84
CA GLU A 108 -6.43 9.15 -8.28
C GLU A 108 -6.75 10.62 -8.61
N GLY A 109 -5.85 11.30 -9.34
CA GLY A 109 -6.09 12.68 -9.80
C GLY A 109 -5.96 13.80 -8.76
N GLY A 110 -5.08 13.63 -7.75
CA GLY A 110 -4.77 14.58 -6.67
C GLY A 110 -5.25 16.04 -6.80
N PHE A 111 -6.20 16.42 -5.94
CA PHE A 111 -6.54 17.79 -5.55
C PHE A 111 -6.71 17.88 -4.03
#